data_AF-A0A1E2WLC5-F1
#
_entry.id   AF-A0A1E2WLC5-F1
#
_cell.length_a   1.000
_cell.length_b   1.000
_cell.length_c   1.000
_cell.angle_alpha   90.00
_cell.angle_beta   90.00
_cell.angle_gamma   90.00
#
_symmetry.space_group_name_H-M   'P 1'
#
loop_
_entity.id
_entity.type
_entity.pdbx_description
1 polymer ?
#
loop_
_entity_poly.entity_id
_entity_poly.type
_entity_poly.pdbx_seq_one_letter_code
_entity_poly.pdbx_strand_id
1 'polypeptide(L)'
;MADFLPSPEEQEENRSGLEPELGGFLRDAPERSGLEPELGGVLRQNGVYVDEITCIGCKHCAHVARNTFYIEPDYGRSRVVRQDGDAEELIQEAIDTCPVDCIHWVDYTALKNLEEERKYQVIPVVGYPVEQAVAASERRRKKQKLKTKKSRY
;
A
#
# COMPACT_ATOMS: atom_id res chain seq x y z
N MET A 1 -33.31 13.02 -16.16
CA MET A 1 -32.44 11.91 -15.76
C MET A 1 -32.08 12.20 -14.32
N ALA A 2 -32.61 11.41 -13.39
CA ALA A 2 -32.51 11.70 -11.95
C ALA A 2 -31.17 11.20 -11.44
N ASP A 3 -30.37 12.11 -10.88
CA ASP A 3 -29.12 11.82 -10.20
C ASP A 3 -29.41 10.95 -8.97
N PHE A 4 -28.90 9.73 -9.01
CA PHE A 4 -29.00 8.73 -7.95
C PHE A 4 -28.01 9.12 -6.84
N LEU A 5 -28.44 9.97 -5.91
CA LEU A 5 -27.69 10.21 -4.68
C LEU A 5 -27.82 8.95 -3.79
N PRO A 6 -26.72 8.28 -3.42
CA PRO A 6 -26.77 7.10 -2.57
C PRO A 6 -27.32 7.45 -1.19
N SER A 7 -28.00 6.49 -0.58
CA SER A 7 -28.71 6.65 0.68
C SER A 7 -27.73 6.86 1.86
N PRO A 8 -28.15 7.54 2.95
CA PRO A 8 -27.30 7.81 4.11
C PRO A 8 -26.72 6.55 4.77
N GLU A 9 -27.40 5.42 4.62
CA GLU A 9 -27.02 4.13 5.20
C GLU A 9 -25.83 3.50 4.44
N GLU A 10 -25.77 3.67 3.12
CA GLU A 10 -24.64 3.22 2.27
C GLU A 10 -23.39 4.09 2.48
N GLN A 11 -23.57 5.34 2.90
CA GLN A 11 -22.49 6.23 3.30
C GLN A 11 -21.87 5.76 4.62
N GLU A 12 -22.64 5.20 5.55
CA GLU A 12 -22.12 4.74 6.85
C GLU A 12 -21.27 3.48 6.77
N GLU A 13 -21.59 2.54 5.88
CA GLU A 13 -20.82 1.30 5.72
C GLU A 13 -19.42 1.51 5.10
N ASN A 14 -19.21 2.63 4.39
CA ASN A 14 -17.91 3.01 3.81
C ASN A 14 -17.09 3.96 4.70
N ARG A 15 -17.52 4.25 5.93
CA ARG A 15 -16.81 5.16 6.82
C ARG A 15 -15.68 4.44 7.54
N SER A 16 -14.45 4.76 7.15
CA SER A 16 -13.22 4.18 7.68
C SER A 16 -12.95 4.48 9.17
N GLY A 17 -13.79 5.27 9.84
CA GLY A 17 -13.64 5.65 11.26
C GLY A 17 -12.47 6.59 11.54
N LEU A 18 -11.82 7.10 10.50
CA LEU A 18 -10.68 8.01 10.53
C LEU A 18 -11.04 9.40 10.00
N GLU A 19 -12.33 9.75 10.00
CA GLU A 19 -12.84 11.03 9.51
C GLU A 19 -12.47 12.17 10.49
N PRO A 20 -11.75 13.21 10.03
CA PRO A 20 -11.28 14.33 10.86
C PRO A 20 -12.38 15.22 11.46
N GLU A 21 -13.59 15.22 10.90
CA GLU A 21 -14.65 16.17 11.27
C GLU A 21 -15.24 15.96 12.68
N LEU A 22 -14.85 14.88 13.37
CA LEU A 22 -15.27 14.58 14.74
C LEU A 22 -14.11 14.18 15.66
N GLY A 23 -12.96 14.87 15.54
CA GLY A 23 -11.96 14.98 16.62
C GLY A 23 -11.70 13.68 17.40
N GLY A 24 -11.24 12.63 16.71
CA GLY A 24 -10.99 11.33 17.32
C GLY A 24 -9.83 11.32 18.34
N PHE A 25 -9.71 10.20 19.07
CA PHE A 25 -8.72 9.89 20.12
C PHE A 25 -7.25 10.17 19.75
N LEU A 26 -6.93 10.25 18.45
CA LEU A 26 -5.58 10.51 17.94
C LEU A 26 -5.10 11.94 18.21
N ARG A 27 -5.99 12.92 18.45
CA ARG A 27 -5.58 14.30 18.81
C ARG A 27 -4.83 14.39 20.14
N ASP A 28 -5.10 13.47 21.07
CA ASP A 28 -4.54 13.48 22.43
C ASP A 28 -3.25 12.64 22.56
N ALA A 29 -2.80 12.00 21.48
CA ALA A 29 -1.55 11.25 21.49
C ALA A 29 -0.33 12.22 21.52
N PRO A 30 0.61 12.06 22.47
CA PRO A 30 1.71 13.01 22.65
C PRO A 30 2.78 12.93 21.55
N GLU A 31 2.85 11.83 20.79
CA GLU A 31 3.84 11.62 19.73
C GLU A 31 3.14 11.53 18.37
N ARG A 32 3.26 12.59 17.58
CA ARG A 32 2.78 12.61 16.18
C ARG A 32 3.67 11.72 15.33
N SER A 33 3.17 10.54 14.99
CA SER A 33 3.91 9.54 14.21
C SER A 33 4.14 9.96 12.74
N GLY A 34 3.44 11.00 12.25
CA GLY A 34 3.42 11.38 10.84
C GLY A 34 2.60 10.44 9.94
N LEU A 35 1.96 9.43 10.55
CA LEU A 35 0.99 8.53 9.91
C LEU A 35 -0.47 8.92 10.22
N GLU A 36 -0.68 10.11 10.77
CA GLU A 36 -2.01 10.60 11.13
C GLU A 36 -2.69 11.19 9.88
N PRO A 37 -3.92 10.76 9.54
CA PRO A 37 -4.65 11.22 8.36
C PRO A 37 -4.92 12.74 8.37
N GLU A 38 -4.80 13.37 9.53
CA GLU A 38 -4.93 14.81 9.76
C GLU A 38 -3.92 15.67 8.98
N LEU A 39 -2.78 15.09 8.55
CA LEU A 39 -1.67 15.81 7.89
C LEU A 39 -1.56 15.55 6.37
N GLY A 40 -2.42 14.69 5.79
CA GLY A 40 -2.26 14.18 4.42
C GLY A 40 -3.28 14.71 3.40
N GLY A 41 -3.15 15.98 2.97
CA GLY A 41 -3.69 16.45 1.68
C GLY A 41 -5.16 16.15 1.35
N VAL A 42 -5.47 16.03 0.05
CA VAL A 42 -6.81 15.68 -0.51
C VAL A 42 -7.00 14.16 -0.58
N LEU A 43 -5.91 13.40 -0.57
CA LEU A 43 -5.86 11.94 -0.74
C LEU A 43 -6.11 11.15 0.56
N ARG A 44 -6.64 11.78 1.61
CA ARG A 44 -6.73 11.28 3.01
C ARG A 44 -7.27 9.87 3.24
N GLN A 45 -8.04 9.33 2.31
CA GLN A 45 -8.73 8.05 2.46
C GLN A 45 -7.99 6.90 1.77
N ASN A 46 -7.28 7.18 0.68
CA ASN A 46 -6.67 6.16 -0.17
C ASN A 46 -5.17 6.41 -0.34
N GLY A 47 -4.36 5.39 -0.10
CA GLY A 47 -2.96 5.36 -0.47
C GLY A 47 -2.72 4.50 -1.69
N VAL A 48 -1.62 4.76 -2.40
CA VAL A 48 -1.13 3.89 -3.47
C VAL A 48 -0.21 2.82 -2.88
N TYR A 49 -0.39 1.58 -3.36
CA TYR A 49 0.41 0.41 -3.02
C TYR A 49 0.93 -0.25 -4.30
N VAL A 50 2.15 -0.79 -4.23
CA VAL A 50 2.75 -1.57 -5.31
C VAL A 50 2.98 -2.98 -4.81
N ASP A 51 2.45 -3.97 -5.52
CA ASP A 51 2.77 -5.38 -5.29
C ASP A 51 4.13 -5.73 -5.92
N GLU A 52 5.15 -5.83 -5.07
CA GLU A 52 6.52 -6.11 -5.48
C GLU A 52 6.71 -7.53 -6.05
N ILE A 53 5.80 -8.45 -5.79
CA ILE A 53 5.89 -9.83 -6.31
C ILE A 53 5.51 -9.87 -7.78
N THR A 54 4.44 -9.15 -8.15
CA THR A 54 3.92 -9.09 -9.51
C THR A 54 4.65 -8.05 -10.37
N CYS A 55 5.14 -6.97 -9.75
CA CYS A 55 5.86 -5.91 -10.45
C CYS A 55 7.07 -6.46 -11.21
N ILE A 56 7.12 -6.34 -12.55
CA ILE A 56 8.25 -6.84 -13.36
C ILE A 56 9.47 -5.91 -13.42
N GLY A 57 9.42 -4.74 -12.77
CA GLY A 57 10.53 -3.79 -12.78
C GLY A 57 10.71 -3.02 -14.10
N CYS A 58 9.62 -2.74 -14.83
CA CYS A 58 9.67 -2.01 -16.11
C CYS A 58 10.06 -0.52 -15.99
N LYS A 59 10.06 0.03 -14.76
CA LYS A 59 10.46 1.41 -14.40
C LYS A 59 9.58 2.53 -14.95
N HIS A 60 8.49 2.21 -15.65
CA HIS A 60 7.62 3.23 -16.24
C HIS A 60 6.99 4.15 -15.18
N CYS A 61 6.44 3.58 -14.11
CA CYS A 61 5.87 4.33 -12.99
C CYS A 61 6.86 5.30 -12.33
N ALA A 62 8.13 4.90 -12.20
CA ALA A 62 9.19 5.77 -11.68
C ALA A 62 9.60 6.89 -12.64
N HIS A 63 9.25 6.83 -13.93
CA HIS A 63 9.47 7.93 -14.87
C HIS A 63 8.31 8.93 -14.90
N VAL A 64 7.08 8.43 -14.83
CA VAL A 64 5.84 9.23 -14.82
C VAL A 64 5.72 10.01 -13.51
N ALA A 65 5.74 9.30 -12.38
CA ALA A 65 5.57 9.88 -11.04
C ALA A 65 6.82 9.63 -10.17
N ARG A 66 7.86 10.43 -10.46
CA ARG A 66 9.22 10.32 -9.89
C ARG A 66 9.32 10.57 -8.39
N ASN A 67 8.38 11.33 -7.82
CA ASN A 67 8.39 11.64 -6.39
C ASN A 67 7.60 10.62 -5.58
N THR A 68 6.69 9.90 -6.24
CA THR A 68 5.80 8.88 -5.65
C THR A 68 6.44 7.49 -5.69
N PHE A 69 6.97 7.09 -6.85
CA PHE A 69 7.54 5.76 -7.07
C PHE A 69 9.07 5.77 -7.14
N TYR A 70 9.68 4.71 -6.63
CA TYR A 70 11.12 4.47 -6.66
C TYR A 70 11.39 3.01 -7.02
N ILE A 71 12.51 2.74 -7.67
CA ILE A 71 12.95 1.38 -8.00
C ILE A 71 13.95 0.92 -6.96
N GLU A 72 13.60 -0.13 -6.25
CA GLU A 72 14.45 -0.76 -5.25
C GLU A 72 15.68 -1.40 -5.94
N PRO A 73 16.93 -1.03 -5.56
CA PRO A 73 18.15 -1.50 -6.23
C PRO A 73 18.49 -2.99 -6.04
N ASP A 74 18.14 -3.60 -4.91
CA ASP A 74 18.43 -5.00 -4.60
C ASP A 74 17.56 -5.96 -5.42
N TYR A 75 16.27 -5.66 -5.55
CA TYR A 75 15.32 -6.55 -6.24
C TYR A 75 14.94 -6.08 -7.65
N GLY A 76 15.15 -4.80 -7.97
CA GLY A 76 14.75 -4.18 -9.23
C GLY A 76 13.24 -3.92 -9.36
N ARG A 77 12.50 -3.94 -8.24
CA ARG A 77 11.03 -3.81 -8.21
C ARG A 77 10.63 -2.37 -7.84
N SER A 78 9.44 -1.96 -8.27
CA SER A 78 8.90 -0.63 -7.94
C SER A 78 8.34 -0.59 -6.51
N ARG A 79 8.46 0.57 -5.86
CA ARG A 79 8.02 0.83 -4.51
C ARG A 79 7.48 2.25 -4.39
N VAL A 80 6.43 2.42 -3.58
CA VAL A 80 5.93 3.74 -3.20
C VAL A 80 6.78 4.31 -2.07
N VAL A 81 7.33 5.50 -2.26
CA VAL A 81 8.15 6.21 -1.26
C VAL A 81 7.37 7.33 -0.60
N ARG A 82 6.49 8.00 -1.36
CA ARG A 82 5.63 9.08 -0.86
C ARG A 82 4.25 8.93 -1.47
N GLN A 83 3.22 9.04 -0.64
CA GLN A 83 1.82 8.97 -1.09
C GLN A 83 1.42 10.26 -1.80
N ASP A 84 1.81 11.41 -1.24
CA ASP A 84 1.57 12.76 -1.79
C ASP A 84 2.81 13.31 -2.53
N GLY A 85 3.49 12.46 -3.29
CA GLY A 85 4.71 12.84 -4.01
C GLY A 85 4.44 13.68 -5.25
N ASP A 86 3.44 13.27 -6.04
CA ASP A 86 3.04 13.85 -7.31
C ASP A 86 1.53 14.12 -7.33
N ALA A 87 1.03 14.76 -8.39
CA ALA A 87 -0.40 14.96 -8.58
C ALA A 87 -1.13 13.63 -8.82
N GLU A 88 -2.38 13.53 -8.35
CA GLU A 88 -3.22 12.33 -8.50
C GLU A 88 -3.33 11.87 -9.96
N GLU A 89 -3.42 12.81 -10.91
CA GLU A 89 -3.47 12.54 -12.35
C GLU A 89 -2.24 11.75 -12.84
N LEU A 90 -1.04 12.08 -12.35
CA LEU A 90 0.20 11.38 -12.70
C LEU A 90 0.29 10.01 -12.04
N ILE A 91 -0.23 9.89 -10.81
CA ILE A 91 -0.29 8.61 -10.11
C ILE A 91 -1.26 7.69 -10.85
N GLN A 92 -2.41 8.21 -11.28
CA GLN A 92 -3.39 7.47 -12.05
C GLN A 92 -2.85 7.05 -13.42
N GLU A 93 -2.15 7.94 -14.13
CA GLU A 93 -1.45 7.59 -15.38
C GLU A 93 -0.45 6.45 -15.18
N ALA A 94 0.32 6.49 -14.09
CA ALA A 94 1.28 5.44 -13.76
C ALA A 94 0.61 4.09 -13.44
N ILE A 95 -0.58 4.12 -12.82
CA ILE A 95 -1.41 2.94 -12.56
C ILE A 95 -1.91 2.36 -13.89
N ASP A 96 -2.55 3.19 -14.72
CA ASP A 96 -3.19 2.75 -15.97
C ASP A 96 -2.19 2.28 -17.03
N THR A 97 -0.94 2.76 -16.97
CA THR A 97 0.12 2.39 -17.92
C THR A 97 0.95 1.18 -17.44
N CYS A 98 0.63 0.61 -16.27
CA CYS A 98 1.38 -0.53 -15.76
C CYS A 98 1.08 -1.80 -16.58
N PRO A 99 2.09 -2.46 -17.20
CA PRO A 99 1.86 -3.59 -18.10
C PRO A 99 1.40 -4.88 -17.39
N VAL A 100 1.44 -4.92 -16.06
CA VAL A 100 1.08 -6.07 -15.23
C VAL A 100 0.11 -5.70 -14.11
N ASP A 101 -0.45 -4.47 -14.16
CA ASP A 101 -1.43 -3.96 -13.20
C ASP A 101 -1.01 -4.11 -11.73
N CYS A 102 0.29 -3.99 -11.41
CA CYS A 102 0.80 -4.23 -10.05
C CYS A 102 0.66 -3.04 -9.08
N ILE A 103 -0.05 -1.98 -9.46
CA ILE A 103 -0.20 -0.75 -8.67
C ILE A 103 -1.69 -0.59 -8.34
N HIS A 104 -2.01 -0.35 -7.07
CA HIS A 104 -3.39 -0.33 -6.59
C HIS A 104 -3.63 0.83 -5.62
N TRP A 105 -4.80 1.46 -5.75
CA TRP A 105 -5.37 2.28 -4.69
C TRP A 105 -5.91 1.39 -3.58
N VAL A 106 -5.56 1.70 -2.33
CA VAL A 106 -5.95 0.94 -1.15
C VAL A 106 -6.31 1.90 -0.01
N ASP A 107 -7.22 1.50 0.88
CA ASP A 107 -7.47 2.26 2.09
C ASP A 107 -6.21 2.37 2.95
N TYR A 108 -6.00 3.50 3.63
CA TYR A 108 -4.84 3.67 4.51
C TYR A 108 -4.72 2.60 5.61
N THR A 109 -5.85 2.09 6.12
CA THR A 109 -5.87 1.00 7.11
C THR A 109 -5.34 -0.31 6.51
N ALA A 110 -5.76 -0.63 5.29
CA ALA A 110 -5.30 -1.79 4.54
C ALA A 110 -3.82 -1.63 4.13
N LEU A 111 -3.40 -0.42 3.74
CA LEU A 111 -2.02 -0.11 3.36
C LEU A 111 -1.05 -0.50 4.48
N LYS A 112 -1.32 -0.10 5.73
CA LYS A 112 -0.48 -0.44 6.87
C LYS A 112 -0.30 -1.96 7.04
N ASN A 113 -1.40 -2.71 6.86
CA ASN A 113 -1.36 -4.16 6.95
C ASN A 113 -0.56 -4.78 5.80
N LEU A 114 -0.77 -4.30 4.56
CA LEU A 114 -0.04 -4.76 3.37
C LEU A 114 1.47 -4.50 3.50
N GLU A 115 1.86 -3.36 4.05
CA GLU A 115 3.27 -3.04 4.31
C GLU A 115 3.90 -3.91 5.40
N GLU A 116 3.14 -4.28 6.43
CA GLU A 116 3.60 -5.22 7.45
C GLU A 116 3.76 -6.62 6.86
N GLU A 117 2.80 -7.10 6.09
CA GLU A 117 2.85 -8.41 5.43
C GLU A 117 4.01 -8.50 4.44
N ARG A 118 4.28 -7.44 3.68
CA ARG A 118 5.41 -7.30 2.75
C ARG A 118 6.76 -7.66 3.40
N LYS A 119 7.00 -7.29 4.67
CA LYS A 119 8.26 -7.63 5.39
C LYS A 119 8.53 -9.14 5.49
N TYR A 120 7.48 -9.95 5.35
CA TYR A 120 7.57 -11.41 5.39
C TYR A 120 7.48 -12.05 4.01
N GLN A 121 7.23 -11.27 2.96
CA GLN A 121 7.24 -11.75 1.59
C GLN A 121 8.67 -11.98 1.11
N VAL A 122 8.81 -12.92 0.18
CA VAL A 122 10.08 -13.25 -0.46
C VAL A 122 9.99 -12.67 -1.86
N ILE A 123 10.77 -11.63 -2.11
CA ILE A 123 10.74 -10.89 -3.36
C ILE A 123 11.86 -11.44 -4.24
N PRO A 124 11.56 -12.12 -5.36
CA PRO A 124 12.58 -12.60 -6.27
C PRO A 124 13.16 -11.43 -7.06
N VAL A 125 14.45 -11.52 -7.37
CA VAL A 125 15.13 -10.58 -8.27
C VAL A 125 14.45 -10.61 -9.64
N VAL A 126 14.32 -9.44 -10.28
CA VAL A 126 13.79 -9.35 -11.65
C VAL A 126 14.53 -10.31 -12.59
N GLY A 127 13.77 -11.04 -13.42
CA GLY A 127 14.30 -12.01 -14.38
C GLY A 127 14.42 -13.44 -13.85
N TYR A 128 14.24 -13.68 -12.54
CA TYR A 128 14.13 -15.04 -11.99
C TYR A 128 12.66 -15.48 -11.90
N PRO A 129 12.35 -16.76 -12.18
CA PRO A 129 10.99 -17.26 -12.07
C PRO A 129 10.50 -17.14 -10.63
N VAL A 130 9.27 -16.63 -10.46
CA VAL A 130 8.57 -16.67 -9.17
C VAL A 130 8.16 -18.12 -8.93
N GLU A 131 9.07 -18.94 -8.39
CA GLU A 131 8.70 -20.30 -7.96
C GLU A 131 7.74 -20.17 -6.78
N GLN A 132 6.45 -20.16 -7.08
CA GLN A 132 5.36 -20.04 -6.10
C GLN A 132 5.51 -21.07 -4.97
N ALA A 133 6.07 -22.24 -5.28
CA ALA A 133 6.40 -23.29 -4.32
C ALA A 133 7.48 -22.85 -3.31
N VAL A 134 8.55 -22.18 -3.77
CA VAL A 134 9.63 -21.68 -2.91
C VAL A 134 9.13 -20.54 -2.04
N ALA A 135 8.47 -19.54 -2.63
CA ALA A 135 7.90 -18.41 -1.89
C ALA A 135 6.86 -18.86 -0.83
N ALA A 136 6.00 -19.83 -1.16
CA ALA A 136 5.05 -20.41 -0.21
C ALA A 136 5.75 -21.21 0.90
N SER A 137 6.79 -21.96 0.57
CA SER A 137 7.57 -22.75 1.55
C SER A 137 8.29 -21.85 2.56
N GLU A 138 8.88 -20.75 2.10
CA GLU A 138 9.58 -19.78 2.94
C GLU A 138 8.60 -19.01 3.84
N ARG A 139 7.45 -18.57 3.31
CA ARG A 139 6.37 -17.94 4.10
C ARG A 139 5.91 -18.87 5.24
N ARG A 140 5.67 -20.16 4.95
CA ARG A 140 5.28 -21.16 5.97
C ARG A 140 6.35 -21.33 7.03
N ARG A 141 7.62 -21.44 6.62
CA ARG A 141 8.76 -21.61 7.53
C ARG A 141 8.97 -20.39 8.44
N LYS A 142 8.82 -19.17 7.91
CA LYS A 142 8.94 -17.92 8.69
C LYS A 142 7.78 -17.77 9.70
N LYS A 143 6.54 -18.06 9.30
CA LYS A 143 5.36 -18.05 10.20
C LYS A 143 5.51 -19.08 11.34
N GLN A 144 6.00 -20.29 11.05
CA GLN A 144 6.26 -21.30 12.07
C GLN A 144 7.31 -20.82 13.09
N LYS A 145 8.45 -20.28 12.63
CA LYS A 145 9.49 -19.74 13.52
C LYS A 145 8.97 -18.65 14.45
N LEU A 146 8.12 -17.76 13.95
CA LEU A 146 7.50 -16.70 14.77
C LEU A 146 6.52 -17.27 15.81
N LYS A 147 5.68 -18.25 15.45
CA LYS A 147 4.80 -18.97 16.39
C LYS A 147 5.61 -19.66 17.50
N THR A 148 6.69 -20.35 17.15
CA THR A 148 7.55 -21.03 18.14
C THR A 148 8.24 -20.03 19.08
N LYS A 149 8.63 -18.85 18.59
CA LYS A 149 9.20 -17.78 19.42
C LYS A 149 8.16 -17.20 20.39
N LYS A 150 6.92 -17.02 19.94
CA LYS A 150 5.80 -16.49 20.74
C LYS A 150 5.29 -17.47 21.80
N SER A 151 5.50 -18.77 21.60
CA SER A 151 5.20 -19.84 22.58
C SER A 151 6.29 -20.03 23.65
N ARG A 152 7.46 -19.41 23.48
CA ARG A 152 8.61 -19.54 24.39
C ARG A 152 8.75 -18.35 25.36
N TYR A 153 7.90 -17.34 25.21
CA TYR A 153 7.75 -16.20 26.12
C TYR A 153 6.45 -16.35 26.89
#